data_AF-A0A840Q4Q0-F1
#
_entry.id   AF-A0A840Q4Q0-F1
#
_cell.length_a   1.000
_cell.length_b   1.000
_cell.length_c   1.000
_cell.angle_alpha   90.00
_cell.angle_beta   90.00
_cell.angle_gamma   90.00
#
_symmetry.space_group_name_H-M   'P 1'
#
loop_
_entity.id
_entity.type
_entity.pdbx_description
1 polymer ?
#
loop_
_entity_poly.entity_id
_entity_poly.type
_entity_poly.pdbx_seq_one_letter_code
_entity_poly.pdbx_strand_id
1 'polypeptide(L)'
;MSVTRAVRDADDYGVRNLGHVLVTIDDLEALLAVTRSLDPENQATLAFDGGSFSEAEDLRSLSDDELRSVWITGRSGFMVTLNANQARVRGSKRERDAVYKWARARRTRLRSNSPADRLLSGLRIFVSLTFLVTLVSGTIGLLQKGETPAFLVVTYILTSSITCVVMWTLHFIFGSSGAVLRAQSLEQYREDERSSQRHRQVGAISVAGVVVTLVIGVLGLILKK
;
A
#
# COMPACT_ATOMS: atom_id res chain seq x y z
N MET A 1 -11.86 -32.83 35.84
CA MET A 1 -11.90 -32.66 34.36
C MET A 1 -11.48 -31.23 34.04
N SER A 2 -10.20 -30.87 34.21
CA SER A 2 -9.84 -29.43 34.26
C SER A 2 -8.34 -29.10 34.21
N VAL A 3 -7.43 -30.05 33.94
CA VAL A 3 -5.97 -29.73 33.84
C VAL A 3 -5.44 -29.95 32.42
N THR A 4 -5.98 -30.92 31.69
CA THR A 4 -5.56 -31.23 30.31
C THR A 4 -6.04 -30.25 29.24
N ARG A 5 -7.00 -29.36 29.54
CA ARG A 5 -7.47 -28.35 28.59
C ARG A 5 -6.56 -27.12 28.55
N ALA A 6 -6.03 -26.71 29.71
CA ALA A 6 -5.14 -25.55 29.82
C ALA A 6 -3.78 -25.77 29.12
N VAL A 7 -3.26 -27.01 29.14
CA VAL A 7 -1.99 -27.35 28.46
C VAL A 7 -2.13 -27.30 26.93
N ARG A 8 -3.33 -27.53 26.39
CA ARG A 8 -3.56 -27.52 24.93
C ARG A 8 -3.73 -26.11 24.35
N ASP A 9 -4.09 -25.14 25.18
CA ASP A 9 -4.22 -23.73 24.76
C ASP A 9 -2.86 -22.99 24.77
N ALA A 10 -1.86 -23.49 25.49
CA ALA A 10 -0.51 -22.92 25.51
C ALA A 10 0.25 -23.09 24.18
N ASP A 11 -0.06 -24.13 23.40
CA ASP A 11 0.57 -24.42 22.10
C ASP A 11 -0.02 -23.61 20.92
N ASP A 12 -1.14 -22.88 21.11
CA ASP A 12 -1.82 -22.14 20.03
C ASP A 12 -1.54 -20.63 20.04
N TYR A 13 -0.47 -20.25 20.75
CA TYR A 13 0.06 -18.90 20.74
C TYR A 13 0.88 -18.67 19.47
N GLY A 14 0.44 -17.76 18.61
CA GLY A 14 1.08 -17.58 17.32
C GLY A 14 0.99 -16.16 16.78
N VAL A 15 1.43 -16.01 15.54
CA VAL A 15 1.35 -14.75 14.77
C VAL A 15 0.48 -14.99 13.55
N ARG A 16 -0.33 -14.00 13.17
CA ARG A 16 -1.11 -14.02 11.93
C ARG A 16 -1.04 -12.67 11.22
N ASN A 17 -0.76 -12.70 9.93
CA ASN A 17 -0.81 -11.52 9.07
C ASN A 17 -2.26 -11.12 8.79
N LEU A 18 -2.54 -9.82 8.91
CA LEU A 18 -3.86 -9.22 8.71
C LEU A 18 -4.08 -8.81 7.24
N GLY A 19 -3.01 -8.79 6.44
CA GLY A 19 -3.03 -8.31 5.06
C GLY A 19 -2.89 -6.79 5.01
N HIS A 20 -3.26 -6.18 3.89
CA HIS A 20 -3.23 -4.73 3.76
C HIS A 20 -4.51 -4.10 4.26
N VAL A 21 -4.43 -3.27 5.31
CA VAL A 21 -5.59 -2.67 5.98
C VAL A 21 -5.50 -1.15 6.02
N LEU A 22 -6.62 -0.48 5.80
CA LEU A 22 -6.79 0.94 6.13
C LEU A 22 -7.28 1.01 7.57
N VAL A 23 -6.66 1.89 8.37
CA VAL A 23 -7.05 2.09 9.77
C VAL A 23 -7.26 3.58 9.99
N THR A 24 -8.53 3.96 10.06
CA THR A 24 -9.00 5.28 10.51
C THR A 24 -9.23 5.28 12.03
N ILE A 25 -9.62 6.43 12.59
CA ILE A 25 -9.99 6.53 14.01
C ILE A 25 -11.12 5.56 14.35
N ASP A 26 -12.19 5.56 13.53
CA ASP A 26 -13.35 4.67 13.73
C ASP A 26 -12.97 3.18 13.63
N ASP A 27 -12.02 2.86 12.74
CA ASP A 27 -11.52 1.49 12.60
C ASP A 27 -10.70 1.06 13.81
N LEU A 28 -9.90 1.97 14.37
CA LEU A 28 -9.11 1.71 15.56
C LEU A 28 -10.01 1.56 16.80
N GLU A 29 -11.05 2.38 16.91
CA GLU A 29 -12.07 2.24 17.97
C GLU A 29 -12.79 0.89 17.85
N ALA A 30 -13.18 0.49 16.64
CA ALA A 30 -13.77 -0.82 16.41
C ALA A 30 -12.79 -1.97 16.75
N LEU A 31 -11.49 -1.77 16.53
CA LEU A 31 -10.48 -2.75 16.94
C LEU A 31 -10.37 -2.82 18.47
N LEU A 32 -10.37 -1.68 19.15
CA LEU A 32 -10.40 -1.62 20.62
C LEU A 32 -11.66 -2.29 21.19
N ALA A 33 -12.82 -2.12 20.55
CA ALA A 33 -14.04 -2.81 20.94
C ALA A 33 -13.89 -4.34 20.80
N VAL A 34 -13.26 -4.81 19.71
CA VAL A 34 -12.95 -6.23 19.52
C VAL A 34 -12.00 -6.74 20.61
N THR A 35 -10.94 -6.00 20.94
CA THR A 35 -9.99 -6.43 21.98
C THR A 35 -10.63 -6.46 23.37
N ARG A 36 -11.42 -5.45 23.74
CA ARG A 36 -12.19 -5.41 25.00
C ARG A 36 -13.24 -6.53 25.07
N SER A 37 -13.83 -6.93 23.94
CA SER A 37 -14.78 -8.06 23.92
C SER A 37 -14.13 -9.43 24.13
N LEU A 38 -12.84 -9.55 23.80
CA LEU A 38 -12.07 -10.79 23.97
C LEU A 38 -11.58 -10.96 25.40
N ASP A 39 -11.29 -9.85 26.07
CA ASP A 39 -10.90 -9.81 27.48
C ASP A 39 -11.47 -8.53 28.14
N PRO A 40 -12.63 -8.63 28.82
CA PRO A 40 -13.30 -7.49 29.45
C PRO A 40 -12.50 -6.83 30.57
N GLU A 41 -11.54 -7.55 31.16
CA GLU A 41 -10.64 -7.02 32.19
C GLU A 41 -9.39 -6.36 31.60
N ASN A 42 -9.22 -6.45 30.27
CA ASN A 42 -8.07 -5.91 29.58
C ASN A 42 -8.24 -4.41 29.37
N GLN A 43 -7.37 -3.63 30.01
CA GLN A 43 -7.11 -2.26 29.61
C GLN A 43 -6.22 -2.29 28.36
N ALA A 44 -6.81 -2.68 27.22
CA ALA A 44 -6.12 -2.63 25.94
C ALA A 44 -5.58 -1.21 25.75
N THR A 45 -4.26 -1.08 25.70
CA THR A 45 -3.56 0.20 25.62
C THR A 45 -3.05 0.38 24.20
N LEU A 46 -3.24 1.57 23.65
CA LEU A 46 -2.64 1.95 22.38
C LEU A 46 -1.26 2.51 22.68
N ALA A 47 -0.24 2.03 21.97
CA ALA A 47 1.13 2.47 22.12
C ALA A 47 1.71 2.81 20.74
N PHE A 48 2.63 3.75 20.73
CA PHE A 48 3.32 4.22 19.54
C PHE A 48 4.77 4.56 19.88
N ASP A 49 5.56 4.90 18.86
CA ASP A 49 6.94 5.36 19.04
C ASP A 49 6.97 6.74 19.72
N GLY A 50 6.85 6.78 21.06
CA GLY A 50 6.87 8.03 21.84
C GLY A 50 5.95 8.04 23.05
N GLY A 51 5.01 7.09 23.17
CA GLY A 51 4.11 7.05 24.30
C GLY A 51 2.97 6.04 24.16
N SER A 52 1.93 6.26 24.96
CA SER A 52 0.71 5.46 24.95
C SER A 52 -0.51 6.31 25.21
N PHE A 53 -1.64 5.90 24.67
CA PHE A 53 -2.93 6.55 24.83
C PHE A 53 -4.05 5.52 24.96
N SER A 54 -5.22 5.98 25.40
CA SER A 54 -6.36 5.10 25.73
C SER A 54 -7.51 5.23 24.74
N GLU A 55 -7.59 6.35 24.02
CA GLU A 55 -8.71 6.68 23.14
C GLU A 55 -8.27 6.73 21.69
N ALA A 56 -9.08 6.20 20.78
CA ALA A 56 -8.73 6.23 19.35
C ALA A 56 -8.62 7.66 18.80
N GLU A 57 -9.37 8.62 19.36
CA GLU A 57 -9.36 10.03 18.94
C GLU A 57 -7.98 10.71 19.14
N ASP A 58 -7.18 10.23 20.10
CA ASP A 58 -5.83 10.74 20.38
C ASP A 58 -4.87 10.55 19.19
N LEU A 59 -5.20 9.68 18.23
CA LEU A 59 -4.49 9.58 16.94
C LEU A 59 -4.33 10.93 16.24
N ARG A 60 -5.29 11.86 16.42
CA ARG A 60 -5.23 13.21 15.81
C ARG A 60 -4.09 14.06 16.32
N SER A 61 -3.61 13.79 17.53
CA SER A 61 -2.51 14.52 18.15
C SER A 61 -1.14 14.03 17.71
N LEU A 62 -1.07 12.84 17.08
CA LEU A 62 0.18 12.23 16.66
C LEU A 62 0.71 12.87 15.39
N SER A 63 2.03 13.04 15.36
CA SER A 63 2.77 13.42 14.17
C SER A 63 2.81 12.28 13.14
N ASP A 64 3.11 12.62 11.87
CA ASP A 64 3.27 11.64 10.78
C ASP A 64 4.32 10.57 11.08
N ASP A 65 5.33 10.89 11.89
CA ASP A 65 6.38 9.95 12.29
C ASP A 65 5.90 8.96 13.36
N GLU A 66 5.10 9.42 14.33
CA GLU A 66 4.48 8.59 15.36
C GLU A 66 3.39 7.67 14.77
N LEU A 67 2.68 8.14 13.74
CA LEU A 67 1.70 7.36 12.99
C LEU A 67 2.30 6.21 12.17
N ARG A 68 3.62 6.11 12.07
CA ARG A 68 4.26 5.02 11.29
C ARG A 68 4.03 3.65 11.92
N SER A 69 3.89 3.60 13.25
CA SER A 69 3.94 2.38 14.04
C SER A 69 3.02 2.51 15.24
N VAL A 70 1.83 1.91 15.15
CA VAL A 70 0.88 1.84 16.26
C VAL A 70 0.73 0.38 16.67
N TRP A 71 0.75 0.13 17.97
CA TRP A 71 0.57 -1.20 18.53
C TRP A 71 -0.54 -1.17 19.55
N ILE A 72 -1.33 -2.23 19.58
CA ILE A 72 -2.31 -2.46 20.64
C ILE A 72 -1.76 -3.57 21.50
N THR A 73 -1.49 -3.27 22.76
CA THR A 73 -1.01 -4.24 23.73
C THR A 73 -2.15 -4.60 24.67
N GLY A 74 -2.27 -5.90 24.95
CA GLY A 74 -3.18 -6.42 25.96
C GLY A 74 -2.43 -7.31 26.95
N ARG A 75 -3.14 -7.76 27.98
CA ARG A 75 -2.68 -8.80 28.90
C ARG A 75 -2.32 -10.09 28.15
N SER A 76 -1.48 -10.90 28.77
CA SER A 76 -1.10 -12.24 28.25
C SER A 76 -0.29 -12.24 26.95
N GLY A 77 0.41 -11.14 26.65
CA GLY A 77 1.30 -11.01 25.49
C GLY A 77 0.58 -10.68 24.18
N PHE A 78 -0.75 -10.51 24.21
CA PHE A 78 -1.54 -10.14 23.04
C PHE A 78 -1.04 -8.82 22.48
N MET A 79 -0.74 -8.80 21.18
CA MET A 79 -0.22 -7.62 20.52
C MET A 79 -0.70 -7.54 19.08
N VAL A 80 -1.34 -6.44 18.72
CA VAL A 80 -1.62 -6.09 17.31
C VAL A 80 -0.60 -5.06 16.89
N THR A 81 0.23 -5.38 15.90
CA THR A 81 1.16 -4.42 15.29
C THR A 81 0.55 -3.89 14.00
N LEU A 82 0.41 -2.57 13.90
CA LEU A 82 -0.05 -1.84 12.73
C LEU A 82 1.04 -0.85 12.33
N ASN A 83 1.80 -1.17 11.28
CA ASN A 83 2.77 -0.26 10.71
C ASN A 83 2.74 -0.33 9.17
N ALA A 84 3.40 0.62 8.52
CA ALA A 84 3.40 0.71 7.05
C ALA A 84 3.89 -0.56 6.32
N ASN A 85 4.69 -1.39 7.00
CA ASN A 85 5.33 -2.59 6.44
C ASN A 85 4.66 -3.90 6.86
N GLN A 86 3.99 -3.92 8.02
CA GLN A 86 3.44 -5.10 8.67
C GLN A 86 2.16 -4.74 9.47
N ALA A 87 1.12 -5.53 9.25
CA ALA A 87 -0.13 -5.55 9.96
C ALA A 87 -0.33 -7.00 10.41
N ARG A 88 -0.09 -7.26 11.69
CA ARG A 88 -0.11 -8.62 12.24
C ARG A 88 -0.63 -8.63 13.66
N VAL A 89 -1.23 -9.74 14.04
CA VAL A 89 -1.70 -10.00 15.40
C VAL A 89 -0.90 -11.16 16.00
N ARG A 90 -0.45 -10.99 17.22
CA ARG A 90 0.16 -12.01 18.06
C ARG A 90 -0.79 -12.30 19.23
N GLY A 91 -1.09 -13.57 19.46
CA GLY A 91 -2.07 -13.97 20.46
C GLY A 91 -2.48 -15.44 20.34
N SER A 92 -3.41 -15.84 21.21
CA SER A 92 -4.16 -17.08 21.09
C SER A 92 -4.93 -17.14 19.76
N LYS A 93 -5.28 -18.34 19.29
CA LYS A 93 -6.03 -18.50 18.05
C LYS A 93 -7.36 -17.74 18.03
N ARG A 94 -8.10 -17.71 19.15
CA ARG A 94 -9.35 -16.96 19.26
C ARG A 94 -9.15 -15.47 19.01
N GLU A 95 -8.13 -14.88 19.63
CA GLU A 95 -7.78 -13.47 19.43
C GLU A 95 -7.35 -13.19 18.00
N ARG A 96 -6.48 -14.07 17.45
CA ARG A 96 -6.01 -13.95 16.06
C ARG A 96 -7.16 -14.05 15.07
N ASP A 97 -8.12 -14.94 15.26
CA ASP A 97 -9.29 -15.11 14.39
C ASP A 97 -10.23 -13.90 14.46
N ALA A 98 -10.47 -13.36 15.66
CA ALA A 98 -11.32 -12.19 15.86
C ALA A 98 -10.71 -10.93 15.21
N VAL A 99 -9.43 -10.65 15.47
CA VAL A 99 -8.72 -9.51 14.85
C VAL A 99 -8.60 -9.72 13.33
N TYR A 100 -8.39 -10.95 12.86
CA TYR A 100 -8.38 -11.23 11.43
C TYR A 100 -9.75 -10.99 10.77
N LYS A 101 -10.86 -11.33 11.44
CA LYS A 101 -12.21 -11.03 10.94
C LYS A 101 -12.44 -9.51 10.85
N TRP A 102 -12.00 -8.76 11.86
CA TRP A 102 -12.00 -7.29 11.84
C TRP A 102 -11.19 -6.74 10.66
N ALA A 103 -9.98 -7.25 10.46
CA ALA A 103 -9.07 -6.81 9.41
C ALA A 103 -9.59 -7.12 8.01
N ARG A 104 -10.24 -8.29 7.84
CA ARG A 104 -10.80 -8.71 6.55
C ARG A 104 -11.85 -7.73 6.02
N ALA A 105 -12.65 -7.14 6.90
CA ALA A 105 -13.66 -6.14 6.53
C ALA A 105 -13.05 -4.80 6.09
N ARG A 106 -11.77 -4.54 6.43
CA ARG A 106 -11.06 -3.26 6.22
C ARG A 106 -9.89 -3.39 5.25
N ARG A 107 -9.90 -4.44 4.44
CA ARG A 107 -8.87 -4.64 3.43
C ARG A 107 -8.91 -3.52 2.42
N THR A 108 -7.76 -2.93 2.18
CA THR A 108 -7.62 -1.81 1.24
C THR A 108 -6.67 -2.15 0.12
N ARG A 109 -6.92 -1.55 -1.05
CA ARG A 109 -6.00 -1.51 -2.19
C ARG A 109 -5.17 -0.23 -2.22
N LEU A 110 -5.37 0.66 -1.25
CA LEU A 110 -4.52 1.84 -1.11
C LEU A 110 -3.09 1.38 -1.02
N ARG A 111 -2.18 2.15 -1.61
CA ARG A 111 -0.77 1.83 -1.53
C ARG A 111 -0.25 2.31 -0.18
N SER A 112 0.50 1.45 0.51
CA SER A 112 1.36 1.92 1.59
C SER A 112 2.32 2.96 1.00
N ASN A 113 2.51 4.09 1.69
CA ASN A 113 3.53 5.07 1.29
C ASN A 113 4.95 4.59 1.68
N SER A 114 5.18 3.27 1.60
CA SER A 114 6.46 2.67 1.94
C SER A 114 7.57 3.20 1.02
N PRO A 115 8.80 3.36 1.52
CA PRO A 115 9.93 3.75 0.68
C PRO A 115 10.13 2.77 -0.50
N ALA A 116 9.80 1.49 -0.31
CA ALA A 116 9.82 0.47 -1.36
C ALA A 116 8.80 0.78 -2.47
N ASP A 117 7.57 1.19 -2.13
CA ASP A 117 6.55 1.59 -3.11
C ASP A 117 6.95 2.84 -3.90
N ARG A 118 7.62 3.81 -3.24
CA ARG A 118 8.16 4.99 -3.92
C ARG A 118 9.26 4.62 -4.91
N LEU A 119 10.18 3.74 -4.51
CA LEU A 119 11.27 3.25 -5.37
C LEU A 119 10.71 2.47 -6.56
N LEU A 120 9.71 1.62 -6.32
CA LEU A 120 8.95 0.91 -7.36
C LEU A 120 8.25 1.86 -8.33
N SER A 121 7.64 2.94 -7.82
CA SER A 121 6.99 3.93 -8.67
C SER A 121 8.02 4.72 -9.49
N GLY A 122 9.15 5.09 -8.90
CA GLY A 122 10.26 5.74 -9.61
C GLY A 122 10.82 4.85 -10.71
N LEU A 123 11.03 3.57 -10.43
CA LEU A 123 11.49 2.58 -11.42
C LEU A 123 10.52 2.47 -12.61
N ARG A 124 9.20 2.45 -12.35
CA ARG A 124 8.18 2.44 -13.41
C ARG A 124 8.28 3.66 -14.31
N ILE A 125 8.39 4.86 -13.72
CA ILE A 125 8.51 6.11 -14.46
C ILE A 125 9.78 6.10 -15.31
N PHE A 126 10.91 5.68 -14.71
CA PHE A 126 12.18 5.58 -15.40
C PHE A 126 12.09 4.65 -16.63
N VAL A 127 11.48 3.47 -16.47
CA VAL A 127 11.27 2.52 -17.57
C VAL A 127 10.39 3.13 -18.65
N SER A 128 9.25 3.73 -18.29
CA SER A 128 8.36 4.37 -19.26
C SER A 128 9.05 5.51 -20.02
N LEU A 129 9.92 6.26 -19.35
CA LEU A 129 10.72 7.31 -20.00
C LEU A 129 11.73 6.72 -20.98
N THR A 130 12.48 5.68 -20.57
CA THR A 130 13.42 5.00 -21.47
C THR A 130 12.72 4.37 -22.67
N PHE A 131 11.52 3.84 -22.48
CA PHE A 131 10.68 3.33 -23.56
C PHE A 131 10.30 4.45 -24.53
N LEU A 132 9.82 5.59 -24.03
CA LEU A 132 9.46 6.74 -24.85
C LEU A 132 10.66 7.26 -25.67
N VAL A 133 11.84 7.38 -25.04
CA VAL A 133 13.07 7.83 -25.71
C VAL A 133 13.50 6.85 -26.81
N THR A 134 13.40 5.55 -26.54
CA THR A 134 13.73 4.51 -27.53
C THR A 134 12.76 4.54 -28.70
N LEU A 135 11.46 4.73 -28.44
CA LEU A 135 10.43 4.81 -29.47
C LEU A 135 10.64 6.05 -30.35
N VAL A 136 10.87 7.22 -29.75
CA VAL A 136 11.17 8.46 -30.49
C VAL A 136 12.45 8.29 -31.32
N SER A 137 13.53 7.76 -30.74
CA SER A 137 14.80 7.57 -31.46
C SER A 137 14.65 6.58 -32.63
N GLY A 138 13.90 5.50 -32.44
CA GLY A 138 13.59 4.53 -33.50
C GLY A 138 12.77 5.14 -34.64
N THR A 139 11.77 5.98 -34.33
CA THR A 139 10.97 6.67 -35.35
C THR A 139 11.78 7.68 -36.16
N ILE A 140 12.68 8.43 -35.51
CA ILE A 140 13.59 9.36 -36.21
C ILE A 140 14.55 8.59 -37.13
N GLY A 141 15.11 7.47 -36.65
CA GLY A 141 15.98 6.61 -37.44
C GLY A 141 15.29 6.06 -38.70
N LEU A 142 14.05 5.55 -38.55
CA LEU A 142 13.22 5.11 -39.67
C LEU A 142 12.98 6.23 -40.68
N LEU A 143 12.60 7.42 -40.22
CA LEU A 143 12.32 8.56 -41.09
C LEU A 143 13.57 9.07 -41.83
N GLN A 144 14.75 8.95 -41.24
CA GLN A 144 15.99 9.44 -41.85
C GLN A 144 16.67 8.43 -42.78
N LYS A 145 16.62 7.13 -42.44
CA LYS A 145 17.45 6.11 -43.10
C LYS A 145 16.68 4.93 -43.69
N GLY A 146 15.36 4.84 -43.46
CA GLY A 146 14.52 3.76 -44.00
C GLY A 146 14.74 2.37 -43.36
N GLU A 147 15.68 2.23 -42.43
CA GLU A 147 15.99 0.98 -41.74
C GLU A 147 15.97 1.20 -40.22
N THR A 148 15.22 0.36 -39.49
CA THR A 148 15.40 0.22 -38.04
C THR A 148 16.64 -0.63 -37.78
N PRO A 149 17.69 -0.09 -37.13
CA PRO A 149 18.85 -0.91 -36.81
C PRO A 149 18.45 -2.00 -35.81
N ALA A 150 18.77 -3.26 -36.14
CA ALA A 150 18.37 -4.44 -35.36
C ALA A 150 18.78 -4.36 -33.87
N PHE A 151 19.86 -3.63 -33.55
CA PHE A 151 20.29 -3.42 -32.17
C PHE A 151 19.23 -2.71 -31.32
N LEU A 152 18.46 -1.76 -31.87
CA LEU A 152 17.41 -1.06 -31.11
C LEU A 152 16.28 -2.00 -30.69
N VAL A 153 15.92 -2.95 -31.56
CA VAL A 153 14.89 -3.96 -31.28
C VAL A 153 15.36 -4.91 -30.19
N VAL A 154 16.62 -5.36 -30.25
CA VAL A 154 17.22 -6.24 -29.24
C VAL A 154 17.31 -5.52 -27.88
N THR A 155 17.81 -4.28 -27.85
CA THR A 155 17.88 -3.47 -26.62
C THR A 155 16.49 -3.27 -26.00
N TYR A 156 15.47 -3.05 -26.83
CA TYR A 156 14.09 -2.92 -26.37
C TYR A 156 13.55 -4.19 -25.69
N ILE A 157 13.69 -5.35 -26.36
CA ILE A 157 13.21 -6.62 -25.81
C ILE A 157 13.91 -6.93 -24.49
N LEU A 158 15.22 -6.70 -24.41
CA LEU A 158 16.03 -6.99 -23.23
C LEU A 158 15.64 -6.09 -22.04
N THR A 159 15.53 -4.78 -22.27
CA THR A 159 15.15 -3.81 -21.22
C THR A 159 13.73 -4.01 -20.72
N SER A 160 12.78 -4.29 -21.61
CA SER A 160 11.39 -4.60 -21.25
C SER A 160 11.30 -5.90 -20.43
N SER A 161 12.02 -6.94 -20.83
CA SER A 161 12.01 -8.24 -20.15
C SER A 161 12.63 -8.15 -18.75
N ILE A 162 13.79 -7.51 -18.61
CA ILE A 162 14.44 -7.29 -17.32
C ILE A 162 13.52 -6.49 -16.39
N THR A 163 12.89 -5.43 -16.91
CA THR A 163 11.97 -4.64 -16.10
C THR A 163 10.79 -5.47 -15.61
N CYS A 164 10.18 -6.28 -16.49
CA CYS A 164 9.05 -7.12 -16.13
C CYS A 164 9.41 -8.09 -14.99
N VAL A 165 10.58 -8.74 -15.09
CA VAL A 165 11.10 -9.66 -14.07
C VAL A 165 11.36 -8.94 -12.75
N VAL A 166 12.01 -7.77 -12.79
CA VAL A 166 12.28 -6.95 -11.59
C VAL A 166 10.97 -6.52 -10.93
N MET A 167 10.00 -6.05 -11.71
CA MET A 167 8.69 -5.64 -11.18
C MET A 167 7.91 -6.81 -10.56
N TRP A 168 7.93 -7.98 -11.20
CA TRP A 168 7.27 -9.18 -10.67
C TRP A 168 7.92 -9.63 -9.37
N THR A 169 9.25 -9.68 -9.34
CA THR A 169 10.04 -10.07 -8.16
C THR A 169 9.78 -9.13 -6.99
N LEU A 170 9.83 -7.82 -7.23
CA LEU A 170 9.56 -6.83 -6.19
C LEU A 170 8.10 -6.90 -5.72
N HIS A 171 7.14 -7.12 -6.60
CA HIS A 171 5.74 -7.29 -6.19
C HIS A 171 5.54 -8.49 -5.25
N PHE A 172 6.25 -9.59 -5.52
CA PHE A 172 6.18 -10.81 -4.70
C PHE A 172 6.87 -10.63 -3.34
N ILE A 173 8.07 -10.03 -3.34
CA ILE A 173 8.86 -9.82 -2.11
C ILE A 173 8.19 -8.80 -1.19
N PHE A 174 7.64 -7.72 -1.74
CA PHE A 174 6.99 -6.66 -0.97
C PHE A 174 5.48 -6.86 -0.82
N GLY A 175 5.01 -8.11 -0.88
CA GLY A 175 3.60 -8.48 -0.70
C GLY A 175 2.96 -7.69 0.44
N SER A 176 2.03 -6.79 0.07
CA SER A 176 1.56 -5.70 0.92
C SER A 176 0.79 -6.25 2.12
N SER A 177 1.49 -6.40 3.23
CA SER A 177 0.89 -6.77 4.50
C SER A 177 1.05 -5.64 5.51
N GLY A 178 0.94 -4.38 5.07
CA GLY A 178 1.04 -3.20 5.95
C GLY A 178 -0.31 -2.64 6.39
N ALA A 179 -0.28 -1.71 7.35
CA ALA A 179 -1.41 -0.87 7.72
C ALA A 179 -1.17 0.56 7.20
N VAL A 180 -2.20 1.17 6.60
CA VAL A 180 -2.23 2.60 6.31
C VAL A 180 -3.00 3.26 7.45
N LEU A 181 -2.26 3.90 8.36
CA LEU A 181 -2.84 4.63 9.47
C LEU A 181 -3.23 6.04 9.03
N ARG A 182 -4.44 6.47 9.37
CA ARG A 182 -4.98 7.78 9.06
C ARG A 182 -5.62 8.38 10.31
N ALA A 183 -5.06 9.50 10.77
CA ALA A 183 -5.55 10.27 11.92
C ALA A 183 -6.80 11.11 11.57
N GLN A 184 -7.76 10.50 10.89
CA GLN A 184 -9.02 11.13 10.50
C GLN A 184 -10.17 10.13 10.65
N SER A 185 -11.38 10.64 10.72
CA SER A 185 -12.59 9.81 10.66
C SER A 185 -12.75 9.16 9.28
N LEU A 186 -13.51 8.08 9.22
CA LEU A 186 -13.84 7.37 7.99
C LEU A 186 -14.64 8.26 7.02
N GLU A 187 -15.47 9.16 7.54
CA GLU A 187 -16.24 10.10 6.72
C GLU A 187 -15.34 11.15 6.06
N GLN A 188 -14.47 11.79 6.84
CA GLN A 188 -13.45 12.72 6.32
C GLN A 188 -12.57 12.03 5.28
N TYR A 189 -12.14 10.80 5.55
CA TYR A 189 -11.33 10.03 4.62
C TYR A 189 -12.05 9.80 3.28
N ARG A 190 -13.36 9.49 3.31
CA ARG A 190 -14.17 9.32 2.09
C ARG A 190 -14.35 10.62 1.33
N GLU A 191 -14.46 11.75 2.02
CA GLU A 191 -14.56 13.06 1.38
C GLU A 191 -13.25 13.45 0.70
N ASP A 192 -12.12 13.28 1.39
CA ASP A 192 -10.77 13.48 0.84
C ASP A 192 -10.49 12.56 -0.35
N GLU A 193 -10.93 11.31 -0.28
CA GLU A 193 -10.75 10.37 -1.39
C GLU A 193 -11.55 10.82 -2.63
N ARG A 194 -12.80 11.29 -2.43
CA ARG A 194 -13.62 11.83 -3.53
C ARG A 194 -12.98 13.07 -4.15
N SER A 195 -12.44 13.98 -3.34
CA SER A 195 -11.77 15.18 -3.85
C SER A 195 -10.49 14.82 -4.61
N SER A 196 -9.67 13.93 -4.07
CA SER A 196 -8.45 13.44 -4.72
C SER A 196 -8.74 12.72 -6.04
N GLN A 197 -9.79 11.90 -6.10
CA GLN A 197 -10.21 11.23 -7.32
C GLN A 197 -10.60 12.23 -8.41
N ARG A 198 -11.31 13.31 -8.07
CA ARG A 198 -11.64 14.39 -9.02
C ARG A 198 -10.37 15.04 -9.58
N HIS A 199 -9.39 15.37 -8.73
CA HIS A 199 -8.12 15.94 -9.19
C HIS A 199 -7.35 14.99 -10.11
N ARG A 200 -7.32 13.68 -9.81
CA ARG A 200 -6.69 12.68 -10.66
C ARG A 200 -7.37 12.55 -12.03
N GLN A 201 -8.70 12.59 -12.07
CA GLN A 201 -9.45 12.56 -13.33
C GLN A 201 -9.13 13.79 -14.19
N VAL A 202 -9.14 14.99 -13.60
CA VAL A 202 -8.77 16.23 -14.30
C VAL A 202 -7.33 16.16 -14.83
N GLY A 203 -6.39 15.66 -14.02
CA GLY A 203 -5.01 15.46 -14.44
C GLY A 203 -4.87 14.48 -15.60
N ALA A 204 -5.56 13.33 -15.53
CA ALA A 204 -5.54 12.32 -16.59
C ALA A 204 -6.11 12.84 -17.91
N ILE A 205 -7.22 13.58 -17.86
CA ILE A 205 -7.84 14.21 -19.04
C ILE A 205 -6.87 15.23 -19.65
N SER A 206 -6.21 16.04 -18.81
CA SER A 206 -5.24 17.04 -19.26
C SER A 206 -4.05 16.40 -19.98
N VAL A 207 -3.47 15.34 -19.41
CA VAL A 207 -2.36 14.59 -20.03
C VAL A 207 -2.79 13.96 -21.35
N ALA A 208 -3.99 13.35 -21.41
CA ALA A 208 -4.52 12.79 -22.64
C ALA A 208 -4.69 13.85 -23.75
N GLY A 209 -5.18 15.05 -23.39
CA GLY A 209 -5.29 16.18 -24.33
C GLY A 209 -3.95 16.62 -24.91
N VAL A 210 -2.90 16.69 -24.08
CA VAL A 210 -1.53 17.01 -24.53
C VAL A 210 -0.99 15.95 -25.48
N VAL A 211 -1.17 14.67 -25.15
CA VAL A 211 -0.71 13.55 -26.00
C VAL A 211 -1.41 13.56 -27.36
N VAL A 212 -2.73 13.75 -27.38
CA VAL A 212 -3.50 13.84 -28.63
C VAL A 212 -3.04 15.01 -29.48
N THR A 213 -2.81 16.18 -28.87
CA THR A 213 -2.33 17.38 -29.57
C THR A 213 -0.93 17.16 -30.18
N LEU A 214 -0.03 16.51 -29.43
CA LEU A 214 1.30 16.14 -29.93
C LEU A 214 1.22 15.17 -31.12
N VAL A 215 0.38 14.14 -31.03
CA VAL A 215 0.19 13.15 -32.11
C VAL A 215 -0.36 13.82 -33.38
N ILE A 216 -1.36 14.70 -33.24
CA ILE A 216 -1.91 15.46 -34.38
C ILE A 216 -0.83 16.38 -34.98
N GLY A 217 -0.04 17.06 -34.15
CA GLY A 217 1.05 17.92 -34.62
C GLY A 217 2.13 17.16 -35.39
N VAL A 218 2.53 15.98 -34.90
CA VAL A 218 3.50 15.11 -35.59
C VAL A 218 2.92 14.58 -36.90
N LEU A 219 1.67 14.10 -36.91
CA LEU A 219 1.00 13.64 -38.14
C LEU A 219 0.88 14.77 -39.17
N GLY A 220 0.52 15.99 -38.74
CA GLY A 220 0.44 17.16 -39.61
C GLY A 220 1.78 17.56 -40.22
N LEU A 221 2.89 17.40 -39.47
CA LEU A 221 4.24 17.61 -39.99
C LEU A 221 4.67 16.53 -41.00
N ILE A 222 4.27 15.28 -40.79
CA ILE A 222 4.57 14.17 -41.71
C ILE A 222 3.80 14.34 -43.03
N LEU A 223 2.50 14.66 -42.97
CA LEU A 223 1.64 14.80 -44.15
C LEU A 223 1.95 16.02 -45.03
N LYS A 224 2.67 17.02 -44.49
CA LYS A 224 3.11 18.20 -45.25
C LYS A 224 4.41 18.00 -46.04
N LYS A 225 5.11 16.89 -45.83
CA LYS A 225 6.27 16.49 -46.65
C LYS A 225 5.81 15.60 -47.79
#